data_AF-A0A930K5C6-F1
#
_entry.id   AF-A0A930K5C6-F1
#
_cell.length_a   1.000
_cell.length_b   1.000
_cell.length_c   1.000
_cell.angle_alpha   90.00
_cell.angle_beta   90.00
_cell.angle_gamma   90.00
#
_symmetry.space_group_name_H-M   'P 1'
#
loop_
_entity.id
_entity.type
_entity.pdbx_description
1 polymer ?
#
loop_
_entity_poly.entity_id
_entity_poly.type
_entity_poly.pdbx_seq_one_letter_code
_entity_poly.pdbx_strand_id
1 'polypeptide(L)' 'YYTSLSSDRQTIDVYVEDSFGKVQQLTFSFNNEREEGKDKPASSRH' A
#
# COMPACT_ATOMS: atom_id res chain seq x y z
N TYR A 1 -13.22 8.02 -4.63
CA TYR A 1 -12.84 6.84 -3.86
C TYR A 1 -12.35 5.77 -4.82
N TYR A 2 -11.26 5.09 -4.49
CA TYR A 2 -10.75 3.96 -5.26
C TYR A 2 -11.07 2.67 -4.50
N THR A 3 -11.60 1.67 -5.20
CA THR A 3 -11.91 0.34 -4.65
C THR A 3 -11.30 -0.70 -5.58
N SER A 4 -10.29 -1.42 -5.10
CA SER A 4 -9.68 -2.52 -5.84
C SER A 4 -10.57 -3.77 -5.81
N LEU A 5 -10.61 -4.50 -6.93
CA LEU A 5 -11.15 -5.86 -7.02
C LEU A 5 -10.05 -6.94 -7.02
N SER A 6 -8.78 -6.55 -7.02
CA SER A 6 -7.65 -7.47 -6.95
C SER A 6 -7.26 -7.78 -5.51
N SER A 7 -6.89 -9.05 -5.28
CA SER A 7 -6.31 -9.56 -4.03
C SER A 7 -4.79 -9.37 -3.96
N ASP A 8 -4.17 -8.93 -5.05
CA ASP A 8 -2.72 -8.74 -5.12
C ASP A 8 -2.30 -7.38 -4.56
N ARG A 9 -1.01 -7.28 -4.24
CA ARG A 9 -0.39 -6.01 -3.85
C ARG A 9 -0.47 -5.02 -5.01
N GLN A 10 -0.92 -3.82 -4.73
CA GLN A 10 -1.09 -2.75 -5.72
C GLN A 10 -0.37 -1.48 -5.27
N THR A 11 0.27 -0.83 -6.22
CA THR A 11 0.86 0.49 -6.04
C THR A 11 0.16 1.44 -7.00
N ILE A 12 -0.27 2.59 -6.48
CA ILE A 12 -0.95 3.64 -7.21
C ILE A 12 -0.11 4.90 -7.11
N ASP A 13 0.36 5.37 -8.25
CA ASP A 13 0.99 6.69 -8.38
C ASP A 13 -0.06 7.71 -8.82
N VAL A 14 -0.20 8.78 -8.04
CA VAL A 14 -1.08 9.91 -8.31
C VAL A 14 -0.23 11.12 -8.62
N TYR A 15 -0.48 11.75 -9.76
CA TYR A 15 0.17 12.97 -10.20
C TYR A 15 -0.83 14.12 -10.14
N VAL A 16 -0.51 15.15 -9.37
CA VAL A 16 -1.31 16.37 -9.28
C VAL A 16 -0.53 17.49 -9.94
N GLU A 17 -1.07 18.03 -11.03
CA GLU A 17 -0.51 19.18 -11.73
C GLU A 17 -1.33 20.44 -11.42
N ASP A 18 -0.66 21.54 -11.11
CA ASP A 18 -1.29 22.86 -10.94
C ASP A 18 -1.25 23.70 -12.22
N SER A 19 -1.97 24.82 -12.23
CA SER A 19 -2.04 25.72 -13.41
C SER A 19 -0.73 26.45 -13.74
N PHE A 20 0.28 26.38 -12.86
CA PHE A 20 1.62 26.91 -13.11
C PHE A 20 2.57 25.83 -13.63
N GLY A 21 2.06 24.62 -13.92
CA GLY A 21 2.82 23.50 -14.46
C GLY A 21 3.66 22.77 -13.42
N LYS A 22 3.40 22.97 -12.12
CA LYS A 22 4.08 22.20 -11.08
C LYS A 22 3.38 20.86 -10.88
N VAL A 23 4.17 19.80 -10.77
CA VAL A 23 3.67 18.44 -10.53
C VAL A 23 4.10 17.95 -9.16
N GLN A 24 3.13 17.46 -8.39
CA GLN A 24 3.37 16.70 -7.17
C GLN A 24 3.02 15.24 -7.42
N GLN A 25 4.00 14.35 -7.20
CA GLN A 25 3.77 12.90 -7.18
C GLN A 25 3.44 12.45 -5.75
N LEU A 26 2.43 11.59 -5.64
CA LEU A 26 2.05 10.89 -4.42
C LEU A 26 1.97 9.40 -4.75
N THR A 27 2.70 8.58 -3.99
CA THR A 27 2.70 7.12 -4.17
C THR A 27 1.99 6.45 -3.01
N PHE A 28 0.98 5.64 -3.32
CA PHE A 28 0.24 4.85 -2.35
C PHE A 28 0.47 3.38 -2.64
N SER A 29 0.89 2.61 -1.63
CA SER A 29 1.04 1.17 -1.74
C SER A 29 0.02 0.47 -0.85
N PHE A 30 -0.81 -0.36 -1.46
CA PHE A 30 -1.83 -1.17 -0.81
C PHE A 30 -1.35 -2.62 -0.80
N ASN A 31 -0.98 -3.09 0.39
CA ASN A 31 -0.68 -4.49 0.61
C ASN A 31 -1.92 -5.15 1.22
N ASN A 32 -2.67 -5.89 0.40
CA ASN A 32 -3.59 -6.87 0.94
C ASN A 32 -2.72 -8.00 1.51
N GLU A 33 -2.18 -7.82 2.72
CA GLU A 33 -1.55 -8.93 3.43
C GLU A 33 -2.60 -10.05 3.49
N ARG A 34 -2.35 -11.17 2.79
CA ARG A 34 -2.83 -12.43 3.34
C ARG A 34 -2.10 -12.54 4.67
N GLU A 35 -2.82 -12.54 5.79
CA GLU A 35 -2.27 -12.86 7.11
C GLU A 35 -1.78 -14.34 7.14
N GLU A 36 -0.96 -14.78 6.19
CA GLU A 36 -0.19 -16.03 6.29
C GLU A 36 1.01 -15.75 7.20
N GLY A 37 0.75 -15.65 8.51
CA GLY A 37 1.80 -15.39 9.49
C GLY A 37 1.35 -15.18 10.93
N LYS A 38 0.05 -15.23 11.24
CA LYS A 38 -0.45 -15.22 12.63
C LYS A 38 -0.33 -16.59 13.31
N ASP A 39 0.78 -17.29 13.10
CA ASP A 39 1.21 -18.44 13.90
C ASP A 39 2.72 -18.32 14.14
N LYS A 40 3.11 -17.33 14.94
CA LYS A 40 4.35 -17.41 15.71
C LYS A 40 3.98 -17.33 17.18
N PRO A 41 3.95 -18.46 17.91
CA PRO A 41 3.77 -18.39 19.35
C PRO A 41 4.94 -17.59 19.93
N ALA A 42 4.61 -16.66 20.82
CA ALA A 42 5.59 -16.01 21.67
C ALA A 42 6.34 -17.10 22.45
N SER A 43 7.55 -17.44 21.99
CA SER A 43 8.45 -18.32 22.73
C SER A 43 9.80 -17.63 22.87
N SER A 44 9.96 -17.04 24.06
CA SER A 44 11.14 -17.05 24.92
C SER A 44 12.51 -17.16 24.24
N ARG A 45 13.36 -16.16 24.50
CA ARG A 45 14.75 -16.43 24.80
C ARG A 45 15.36 -15.34 25.70
N HIS A 46 15.78 -15.84 26.87
CA HIS A 46 16.62 -15.27 27.92
C HIS A 46 17.64 -14.21 27.49
#